data_AF-A0A3D1IFL7-F1
#
_entry.id   AF-A0A3D1IFL7-F1
#
_cell.length_a   1.000
_cell.length_b   1.000
_cell.length_c   1.000
_cell.angle_alpha   90.00
_cell.angle_beta   90.00
_cell.angle_gamma   90.00
#
_symmetry.space_group_name_H-M   'P 1'
#
loop_
_entity.id
_entity.type
_entity.pdbx_description
1 polymer ?
#
loop_
_entity_poly.entity_id
_entity_poly.type
_entity_poly.pdbx_seq_one_letter_code
_entity_poly.pdbx_strand_id
1 'polypeptide(L)'
;PSRARKLDRDNRLLWRFPSRRLEGEAIRDSLLAVSGELNLEMGGPGFNFFRSRGGLTGFPPVTKFSASEMRRMIYAHKIRMEKVPIFGAFDCPDAGQTTPRRTRSTTAIQALNLFNSPFVIDRAKAFVARVRAENGIDAETDAIDRLVTSAFELSLARPPSASELRESATVVRAHDLETLCRVLFNSNEFLFLP
;
A
#
# COMPACT_ATOMS: atom_id res chain seq x y z
N PRO A 1 -5.64 -17.11 22.23
CA PRO A 1 -4.62 -16.06 21.90
C PRO A 1 -4.30 -15.08 23.05
N SER A 2 -5.29 -14.60 23.80
CA SER A 2 -5.11 -13.54 24.81
C SER A 2 -4.19 -13.93 25.99
N ARG A 3 -4.28 -15.18 26.48
CA ARG A 3 -3.43 -15.67 27.57
C ARG A 3 -1.97 -15.84 27.15
N ALA A 4 -1.72 -16.45 26.00
CA ALA A 4 -0.36 -16.61 25.44
C ALA A 4 0.30 -15.25 25.14
N ARG A 5 -0.46 -14.29 24.60
CA ARG A 5 0.03 -12.92 24.33
C ARG A 5 0.37 -12.12 25.59
N LYS A 6 -0.29 -12.40 26.73
CA LYS A 6 0.06 -11.81 28.03
C LYS A 6 1.32 -12.43 28.62
N LEU A 7 1.54 -13.73 28.41
CA LEU A 7 2.68 -14.47 28.95
C LEU A 7 3.96 -14.22 28.14
N ASP A 8 3.85 -14.18 26.82
CA ASP A 8 4.95 -14.01 25.88
C ASP A 8 4.53 -13.10 24.72
N ARG A 9 4.52 -11.80 25.01
CA ARG A 9 4.14 -10.75 24.05
C ARG A 9 5.07 -10.71 22.84
N ASP A 10 6.37 -10.89 23.09
CA ASP A 10 7.43 -10.75 22.10
C ASP A 10 7.66 -12.06 21.32
N ASN A 11 6.82 -13.08 21.57
CA ASN A 11 6.82 -14.37 20.87
C ASN A 11 8.18 -15.10 20.95
N ARG A 12 8.86 -15.01 22.10
CA ARG A 12 10.14 -15.67 22.36
C ARG A 12 10.03 -17.19 22.40
N LEU A 13 8.87 -17.70 22.80
CA LEU A 13 8.54 -19.12 22.84
C LEU A 13 8.00 -19.65 21.49
N LEU A 14 7.93 -18.78 20.46
CA LEU A 14 7.52 -19.13 19.10
C LEU A 14 6.13 -19.79 19.01
N TRP A 15 5.21 -19.40 19.90
CA TRP A 15 3.85 -19.96 19.95
C TRP A 15 2.96 -19.47 18.79
N ARG A 16 3.41 -18.44 18.06
CA ARG A 16 2.82 -17.98 16.80
C ARG A 16 3.92 -17.63 15.81
N PHE A 17 3.55 -17.45 14.54
CA PHE A 17 4.48 -16.88 13.58
C PHE A 17 4.75 -15.40 13.93
N PRO A 18 6.00 -14.90 13.88
CA PRO A 18 6.29 -13.49 14.12
C PRO A 18 5.72 -12.63 12.99
N SER A 19 5.03 -11.55 13.35
CA SER A 19 4.49 -10.63 12.35
C SER A 19 5.61 -10.04 11.49
N ARG A 20 5.35 -9.89 10.19
CA ARG A 20 6.34 -9.46 9.20
C ARG A 20 5.88 -8.21 8.49
N ARG A 21 6.71 -7.16 8.51
CA ARG A 21 6.53 -5.96 7.69
C ARG A 21 6.61 -6.32 6.20
N LEU A 22 5.66 -5.83 5.39
CA LEU A 22 5.69 -5.97 3.93
C LEU A 22 6.90 -5.26 3.30
N GLU A 23 7.41 -5.84 2.23
CA GLU A 23 8.50 -5.27 1.41
C GLU A 23 7.96 -4.23 0.43
N GLY A 24 8.82 -3.33 -0.08
CA GLY A 24 8.41 -2.26 -1.00
C GLY A 24 7.59 -2.74 -2.19
N GLU A 25 7.96 -3.88 -2.79
CA GLU A 25 7.21 -4.49 -3.90
C GLU A 25 5.79 -4.91 -3.49
N ALA A 26 5.66 -5.57 -2.35
CA ALA A 26 4.38 -6.02 -1.83
C ALA A 26 3.48 -4.84 -1.47
N ILE A 27 4.04 -3.76 -0.91
CA ILE A 27 3.27 -2.54 -0.60
C ILE A 27 2.67 -1.95 -1.88
N ARG A 28 3.47 -1.80 -2.95
CA ARG A 28 2.95 -1.28 -4.23
C ARG A 28 1.86 -2.17 -4.80
N ASP A 29 2.10 -3.48 -4.83
CA ASP A 29 1.16 -4.44 -5.41
C ASP A 29 -0.13 -4.51 -4.58
N SER A 30 -0.05 -4.42 -3.25
CA SER A 30 -1.22 -4.32 -2.36
C SER A 30 -2.02 -3.05 -2.60
N LEU A 31 -1.38 -1.89 -2.75
CA LEU A 31 -2.06 -0.63 -3.07
C LEU A 31 -2.86 -0.74 -4.37
N LEU A 32 -2.25 -1.31 -5.42
CA LEU A 32 -2.91 -1.53 -6.71
C LEU A 32 -4.02 -2.58 -6.64
N ALA A 33 -3.83 -3.64 -5.85
CA ALA A 33 -4.84 -4.68 -5.68
C ALA A 33 -6.08 -4.13 -4.98
N VAL A 34 -5.90 -3.31 -3.93
CA VAL A 34 -7.00 -2.70 -3.17
C VAL A 34 -7.67 -1.59 -3.97
N SER A 35 -6.93 -0.77 -4.70
CA SER A 35 -7.53 0.26 -5.57
C SER A 35 -8.22 -0.31 -6.82
N GLY A 36 -8.04 -1.60 -7.13
CA GLY A 36 -8.64 -2.25 -8.30
C GLY A 36 -7.88 -1.98 -9.60
N GLU A 37 -6.65 -1.49 -9.53
CA GLU A 37 -5.84 -1.11 -10.69
C GLU A 37 -4.75 -2.14 -11.03
N LEU A 38 -4.59 -3.19 -10.22
CA LEU A 38 -3.55 -4.20 -10.43
C LEU A 38 -3.80 -5.01 -11.70
N ASN A 39 -2.92 -4.85 -12.67
CA ASN A 39 -2.85 -5.69 -13.85
C ASN A 39 -2.12 -7.00 -13.54
N LEU A 40 -2.83 -8.13 -13.69
CA LEU A 40 -2.35 -9.49 -13.42
C LEU A 40 -1.84 -10.24 -14.67
N GLU A 41 -1.81 -9.58 -15.84
CA GLU A 41 -1.32 -10.19 -17.07
C GLU A 41 0.10 -10.75 -16.89
N MET A 42 0.29 -11.97 -17.38
CA MET A 42 1.54 -12.72 -17.23
C MET A 42 2.43 -12.59 -18.47
N GLY A 43 3.74 -12.50 -18.25
CA GLY A 43 4.70 -12.33 -19.34
C GLY A 43 4.64 -10.94 -19.97
N GLY A 44 5.12 -10.83 -21.22
CA GLY A 44 5.15 -9.58 -21.96
C GLY A 44 6.22 -8.58 -21.50
N PRO A 45 6.26 -7.39 -22.12
CA PRO A 45 7.18 -6.33 -21.72
C PRO A 45 6.84 -5.80 -20.32
N GLY A 46 7.87 -5.56 -19.52
CA GLY A 46 7.76 -4.90 -18.23
C GLY A 46 7.53 -3.38 -18.35
N PHE A 47 7.45 -2.70 -17.21
CA PHE A 47 7.33 -1.24 -17.13
C PHE A 47 8.59 -0.60 -16.55
N ASN A 48 8.77 0.71 -16.74
CA ASN A 48 9.94 1.45 -16.26
C ASN A 48 9.55 2.53 -15.25
N PHE A 49 10.31 2.66 -14.16
CA PHE A 49 10.17 3.76 -13.20
C PHE A 49 10.85 5.06 -13.67
N PHE A 50 11.62 5.00 -14.76
CA PHE A 50 12.41 6.10 -15.29
C PHE A 50 12.16 6.24 -16.79
N ARG A 51 12.10 7.48 -17.27
CA ARG A 51 11.83 7.75 -18.71
C ARG A 51 13.02 7.39 -19.60
N SER A 52 14.23 7.47 -19.05
CA SER A 52 15.46 7.08 -19.72
C SER A 52 16.14 5.93 -18.97
N ARG A 53 16.89 5.12 -19.72
CA ARG A 53 17.74 4.04 -19.20
C ARG A 53 19.21 4.47 -19.05
N GLY A 54 19.52 5.76 -19.20
CA GLY A 54 20.84 6.35 -18.99
C GLY A 54 21.06 7.63 -19.80
N GLY A 55 22.31 8.09 -19.82
CA GLY A 55 22.74 9.29 -20.55
C GLY A 55 23.10 10.46 -19.64
N LEU A 56 23.52 11.58 -20.25
CA LEU A 56 23.98 12.78 -19.55
C LEU A 56 22.87 13.46 -18.72
N THR A 57 21.61 13.13 -18.99
CA THR A 57 20.42 13.68 -18.31
C THR A 57 19.97 12.87 -17.09
N GLY A 58 20.67 11.78 -16.75
CA GLY A 58 20.36 10.94 -15.60
C GLY A 58 19.09 10.09 -15.75
N PHE A 59 18.44 9.79 -14.63
CA PHE A 59 17.26 8.92 -14.55
C PHE A 59 16.03 9.71 -14.10
N PRO A 60 15.38 10.47 -15.00
CA PRO A 60 14.19 11.23 -14.66
C PRO A 60 13.03 10.28 -14.34
N PRO A 61 12.37 10.44 -13.18
CA PRO A 61 11.35 9.51 -12.74
C PRO A 61 10.04 9.64 -13.52
N VAL A 62 9.35 8.52 -13.66
CA VAL A 62 7.97 8.46 -14.16
C VAL A 62 7.03 8.66 -12.98
N THR A 63 6.15 9.66 -13.08
CA THR A 63 5.17 9.98 -12.04
C THR A 63 3.76 9.48 -12.36
N LYS A 64 3.46 9.25 -13.64
CA LYS A 64 2.18 8.75 -14.11
C LYS A 64 2.39 7.46 -14.89
N PHE A 65 1.64 6.44 -14.53
CA PHE A 65 1.68 5.13 -15.18
C PHE A 65 0.37 4.91 -15.94
N SER A 66 0.44 4.25 -17.07
CA SER A 66 -0.72 3.77 -17.82
C SER A 66 -1.25 2.47 -17.21
N ALA A 67 -2.48 2.06 -17.59
CA ALA A 67 -3.09 0.82 -17.10
C ALA A 67 -2.23 -0.44 -17.41
N SER A 68 -1.52 -0.44 -18.54
CA SER A 68 -0.58 -1.51 -18.89
C SER A 68 0.69 -1.53 -18.03
N GLU A 69 1.02 -0.44 -17.34
CA GLU A 69 2.17 -0.30 -16.45
C GLU A 69 1.80 -0.51 -14.96
N MET A 70 0.51 -0.55 -14.62
CA MET A 70 -0.01 -0.89 -13.29
C MET A 70 0.09 -2.41 -13.00
N ARG A 71 1.16 -3.06 -13.45
CA ARG A 71 1.43 -4.49 -13.25
C ARG A 71 2.15 -4.73 -11.92
N ARG A 72 2.21 -5.99 -11.51
CA ARG A 72 3.02 -6.45 -10.38
C ARG A 72 4.47 -5.95 -10.49
N MET A 73 5.06 -5.55 -9.37
CA MET A 73 6.40 -4.94 -9.33
C MET A 73 7.53 -5.89 -9.76
N ILE A 74 7.26 -7.20 -9.85
CA ILE A 74 8.18 -8.18 -10.47
C ILE A 74 8.47 -7.89 -11.95
N TYR A 75 7.56 -7.23 -12.66
CA TYR A 75 7.75 -6.80 -14.05
C TYR A 75 8.45 -5.43 -14.17
N ALA A 76 8.85 -4.82 -13.06
CA ALA A 76 9.52 -3.53 -13.09
C ALA A 76 10.97 -3.68 -13.58
N HIS A 77 11.36 -2.85 -14.54
CA HIS A 77 12.76 -2.70 -14.92
C HIS A 77 13.54 -2.04 -13.77
N LYS A 78 14.63 -2.67 -13.34
CA LYS A 78 15.52 -2.17 -12.28
C LYS A 78 16.83 -1.67 -12.89
N ILE A 79 17.16 -0.43 -12.58
CA ILE A 79 18.42 0.20 -12.96
C ILE A 79 19.40 0.01 -11.80
N ARG A 80 20.64 -0.41 -12.11
CA ARG A 80 21.67 -0.64 -11.09
C ARG A 80 22.09 0.68 -10.46
N MET A 81 22.32 0.68 -9.15
CA MET A 81 22.73 1.87 -8.37
C MET A 81 21.72 3.03 -8.35
N GLU A 82 20.48 2.81 -8.79
CA GLU A 82 19.45 3.85 -8.85
C GLU A 82 18.22 3.43 -8.02
N LYS A 83 17.77 4.33 -7.13
CA LYS A 83 16.65 4.05 -6.24
C LYS A 83 15.35 4.50 -6.88
N VAL A 84 14.34 3.62 -6.81
CA VAL A 84 12.98 4.00 -7.22
C VAL A 84 12.46 5.12 -6.30
N PRO A 85 11.99 6.27 -6.82
CA PRO A 85 11.66 7.43 -5.98
C PRO A 85 10.66 7.18 -4.85
N ILE A 86 9.62 6.38 -5.11
CA ILE A 86 8.55 6.12 -4.13
C ILE A 86 8.93 4.94 -3.23
N PHE A 87 9.24 3.80 -3.84
CA PHE A 87 9.41 2.54 -3.11
C PHE A 87 10.86 2.27 -2.67
N GLY A 88 11.83 3.03 -3.16
CA GLY A 88 13.24 2.93 -2.77
C GLY A 88 13.49 3.26 -1.29
N ALA A 89 12.56 3.95 -0.64
CA ALA A 89 12.59 4.17 0.82
C ALA A 89 12.23 2.92 1.65
N PHE A 90 11.63 1.88 1.04
CA PHE A 90 11.13 0.68 1.73
C PHE A 90 12.10 -0.50 1.65
N ASP A 91 13.38 -0.21 1.90
CA ASP A 91 14.45 -1.21 1.97
C ASP A 91 14.55 -2.12 0.72
N CYS A 92 14.19 -1.58 -0.46
CA CYS A 92 14.42 -2.27 -1.72
C CYS A 92 15.95 -2.46 -1.93
N PRO A 93 16.41 -3.68 -2.25
CA PRO A 93 17.81 -3.94 -2.58
C PRO A 93 18.30 -3.03 -3.71
N ASP A 94 19.53 -2.56 -3.56
CA ASP A 94 20.24 -1.95 -4.66
C ASP A 94 20.55 -3.02 -5.71
N ALA A 95 20.11 -2.81 -6.95
CA ALA A 95 20.30 -3.79 -8.03
C ALA A 95 21.78 -3.91 -8.49
N GLY A 96 22.70 -3.16 -7.90
CA GLY A 96 24.14 -3.20 -8.12
C GLY A 96 24.93 -4.01 -7.07
N GLN A 97 24.31 -4.43 -5.96
CA GLN A 97 24.99 -5.16 -4.88
C GLN A 97 24.25 -6.44 -4.49
N THR A 98 25.02 -7.46 -4.07
CA THR A 98 24.42 -8.69 -3.54
C THR A 98 23.75 -8.41 -2.20
N THR A 99 22.49 -8.80 -2.05
CA THR A 99 21.72 -8.63 -0.82
C THR A 99 21.22 -10.00 -0.33
N PRO A 100 22.03 -10.77 0.42
CA PRO A 100 21.65 -12.13 0.86
C PRO A 100 20.50 -12.12 1.87
N ARG A 101 20.35 -11.03 2.63
CA ARG A 101 19.24 -10.80 3.55
C ARG A 101 18.70 -9.40 3.36
N ARG A 102 17.40 -9.29 3.09
CA ARG A 102 16.72 -7.99 2.97
C ARG A 102 16.54 -7.38 4.37
N THR A 103 16.89 -6.11 4.50
CA THR A 103 16.55 -5.32 5.69
C THR A 103 15.07 -4.96 5.65
N ARG A 104 14.46 -4.79 6.83
CA ARG A 104 13.09 -4.30 6.97
C ARG A 104 13.10 -3.30 8.11
N SER A 105 12.97 -2.05 7.74
CA SER A 105 12.99 -0.93 8.67
C SER A 105 11.55 -0.44 8.88
N THR A 106 11.31 0.18 10.02
CA THR A 106 10.08 0.92 10.32
C THR A 106 10.48 2.31 10.73
N THR A 107 10.58 3.21 9.75
CA THR A 107 11.03 4.59 9.98
C THR A 107 9.91 5.59 9.77
N ALA A 108 9.96 6.72 10.47
CA ALA A 108 9.02 7.82 10.28
C ALA A 108 9.03 8.34 8.82
N ILE A 109 10.18 8.29 8.16
CA ILE A 109 10.33 8.70 6.75
C ILE A 109 9.52 7.80 5.83
N GLN A 110 9.49 6.48 6.06
CA GLN A 110 8.68 5.55 5.28
C GLN A 110 7.18 5.81 5.45
N ALA A 111 6.72 6.06 6.68
CA ALA A 111 5.33 6.42 6.95
C ALA A 111 4.95 7.75 6.29
N LEU A 112 5.82 8.77 6.40
CA LEU A 112 5.60 10.08 5.80
C LEU A 112 5.60 10.02 4.27
N ASN A 113 6.43 9.17 3.66
CA ASN A 113 6.44 8.92 2.22
C ASN A 113 5.10 8.32 1.77
N LEU A 114 4.60 7.27 2.43
CA LEU A 114 3.27 6.72 2.09
C LEU A 114 2.16 7.77 2.23
N PHE A 115 2.24 8.64 3.24
CA PHE A 115 1.20 9.63 3.49
C PHE A 115 1.17 10.75 2.45
N ASN A 116 2.33 11.16 1.92
CA ASN A 116 2.45 12.33 1.03
C ASN A 116 2.78 11.99 -0.42
N SER A 117 3.06 10.73 -0.74
CA SER A 117 3.43 10.34 -2.10
C SER A 117 2.28 10.58 -3.08
N PRO A 118 2.51 11.29 -4.21
CA PRO A 118 1.50 11.47 -5.24
C PRO A 118 0.90 10.15 -5.73
N PHE A 119 1.73 9.10 -5.81
CA PHE A 119 1.26 7.77 -6.20
C PHE A 119 0.22 7.23 -5.22
N VAL A 120 0.47 7.30 -3.91
CA VAL A 120 -0.46 6.78 -2.90
C VAL A 120 -1.75 7.60 -2.87
N ILE A 121 -1.66 8.92 -3.05
CA ILE A 121 -2.82 9.80 -3.15
C ILE A 121 -3.69 9.42 -4.36
N ASP A 122 -3.07 9.19 -5.52
CA ASP A 122 -3.80 8.74 -6.72
C ASP A 122 -4.44 7.35 -6.52
N ARG A 123 -3.78 6.44 -5.79
CA ARG A 123 -4.37 5.13 -5.43
C ARG A 123 -5.54 5.29 -4.45
N ALA A 124 -5.47 6.24 -3.51
CA ALA A 124 -6.56 6.49 -2.58
C ALA A 124 -7.82 6.97 -3.31
N LYS A 125 -7.65 7.84 -4.31
CA LYS A 125 -8.73 8.27 -5.21
C LYS A 125 -9.34 7.11 -6.00
N ALA A 126 -8.51 6.28 -6.61
CA ALA A 126 -8.98 5.09 -7.31
C ALA A 126 -9.71 4.11 -6.37
N PHE A 127 -9.22 3.97 -5.14
CA PHE A 127 -9.86 3.14 -4.13
C PHE A 127 -11.24 3.68 -3.72
N VAL A 128 -11.39 5.00 -3.54
CA VAL A 128 -12.71 5.63 -3.33
C VAL A 128 -13.67 5.31 -4.47
N ALA A 129 -13.21 5.42 -5.72
CA ALA A 129 -14.03 5.12 -6.90
C ALA A 129 -14.50 3.66 -6.89
N ARG A 130 -13.60 2.72 -6.56
CA ARG A 130 -13.94 1.30 -6.40
C ARG A 130 -14.97 1.07 -5.30
N VAL A 131 -14.75 1.62 -4.10
CA VAL A 131 -15.67 1.46 -2.95
C VAL A 131 -17.06 1.98 -3.30
N ARG A 132 -17.16 3.15 -3.95
CA ARG A 132 -18.45 3.69 -4.39
C ARG A 132 -19.13 2.80 -5.43
N ALA A 133 -18.38 2.33 -6.43
CA ALA A 133 -18.90 1.47 -7.50
C ALA A 133 -19.43 0.13 -6.96
N GLU A 134 -18.70 -0.53 -6.05
CA GLU A 134 -19.11 -1.83 -5.48
C GLU A 134 -20.36 -1.73 -4.60
N ASN A 135 -20.65 -0.55 -4.04
CA ASN A 135 -21.84 -0.35 -3.21
C ASN A 135 -23.02 0.30 -3.96
N GLY A 136 -22.85 0.71 -5.21
CA GLY A 136 -23.90 1.37 -6.00
C GLY A 136 -24.38 2.69 -5.38
N ILE A 137 -23.51 3.40 -4.65
CA ILE A 137 -23.87 4.60 -3.88
C ILE A 137 -23.35 5.85 -4.60
N ASP A 138 -24.28 6.69 -5.05
CA ASP A 138 -24.06 8.12 -5.28
C ASP A 138 -24.39 8.89 -3.99
N ALA A 139 -23.39 9.02 -3.12
CA ALA A 139 -23.25 10.00 -2.02
C ALA A 139 -24.50 10.38 -1.17
N GLU A 140 -25.29 9.43 -0.67
CA GLU A 140 -26.23 9.71 0.43
C GLU A 140 -25.60 9.44 1.82
N THR A 141 -25.93 10.30 2.79
CA THR A 141 -25.42 10.29 4.18
C THR A 141 -25.66 8.95 4.90
N ASP A 142 -26.75 8.25 4.56
CA ASP A 142 -27.12 6.94 5.13
C ASP A 142 -26.25 5.79 4.62
N ALA A 143 -25.29 6.09 3.75
CA ALA A 143 -24.43 5.12 3.12
C ALA A 143 -22.99 5.14 3.68
N ILE A 144 -22.64 6.10 4.54
CA ILE A 144 -21.28 6.26 5.09
C ILE A 144 -20.82 4.99 5.81
N ASP A 145 -21.64 4.42 6.69
CA ASP A 145 -21.25 3.23 7.45
C ASP A 145 -21.00 2.02 6.54
N ARG A 146 -21.74 1.92 5.43
CA ARG A 146 -21.52 0.90 4.39
C ARG A 146 -20.21 1.14 3.64
N LEU A 147 -19.95 2.38 3.22
CA LEU A 147 -18.71 2.75 2.54
C LEU A 147 -17.48 2.52 3.42
N VAL A 148 -17.54 2.89 4.71
CA VAL A 148 -16.48 2.64 5.69
C VAL A 148 -16.27 1.14 5.85
N THR A 149 -17.35 0.37 6.04
CA THR A 149 -17.26 -1.09 6.19
C THR A 149 -16.60 -1.73 4.98
N SER A 150 -17.05 -1.39 3.77
CA SER A 150 -16.49 -1.87 2.51
C SER A 150 -15.00 -1.49 2.35
N ALA A 151 -14.61 -0.27 2.72
CA ALA A 151 -13.21 0.14 2.68
C ALA A 151 -12.32 -0.69 3.62
N PHE A 152 -12.80 -1.02 4.83
CA PHE A 152 -12.08 -1.89 5.76
C PHE A 152 -11.99 -3.33 5.24
N GLU A 153 -13.08 -3.87 4.68
CA GLU A 153 -13.09 -5.24 4.15
C GLU A 153 -12.14 -5.38 2.95
N LEU A 154 -12.14 -4.43 2.02
CA LEU A 154 -11.27 -4.45 0.85
C LEU A 154 -9.80 -4.25 1.19
N SER A 155 -9.48 -3.41 2.19
CA SER A 155 -8.09 -3.06 2.52
C SER A 155 -7.46 -3.94 3.61
N LEU A 156 -8.23 -4.33 4.63
CA LEU A 156 -7.76 -5.06 5.81
C LEU A 156 -8.34 -6.48 5.92
N ALA A 157 -9.18 -6.90 4.96
CA ALA A 157 -9.82 -8.22 4.94
C ALA A 157 -10.64 -8.55 6.19
N ARG A 158 -11.21 -7.52 6.83
CA ARG A 158 -12.11 -7.64 7.99
C ARG A 158 -13.07 -6.46 8.07
N PRO A 159 -14.21 -6.60 8.76
CA PRO A 159 -15.04 -5.45 9.09
C PRO A 159 -14.38 -4.56 10.17
N PRO A 160 -14.75 -3.27 10.23
CA PRO A 160 -14.34 -2.38 11.31
C PRO A 160 -15.01 -2.79 12.62
N SER A 161 -14.33 -2.58 13.75
CA SER A 161 -14.96 -2.63 15.07
C SER A 161 -15.91 -1.44 15.27
N ALA A 162 -16.78 -1.52 16.28
CA ALA A 162 -17.75 -0.46 16.56
C ALA A 162 -17.11 0.91 16.85
N SER A 163 -15.90 0.95 17.45
CA SER A 163 -15.15 2.20 17.64
C SER A 163 -14.53 2.71 16.33
N GLU A 164 -13.89 1.82 15.57
CA GLU A 164 -13.29 2.16 14.28
C GLU A 164 -14.33 2.70 13.30
N LEU A 165 -15.52 2.10 13.26
CA LEU A 165 -16.62 2.56 12.43
C LEU A 165 -17.05 3.99 12.80
N ARG A 166 -17.27 4.25 14.10
CA ARG A 166 -17.68 5.58 14.59
C ARG A 166 -16.63 6.66 14.31
N GLU A 167 -15.36 6.36 14.57
CA GLU A 167 -14.25 7.29 14.35
C GLU A 167 -14.04 7.55 12.86
N SER A 168 -14.04 6.49 12.04
CA SER A 168 -13.90 6.60 10.59
C SER A 168 -15.06 7.36 9.96
N ALA A 169 -16.30 7.12 10.39
CA ALA A 169 -17.46 7.87 9.93
C ALA A 169 -17.35 9.37 10.29
N THR A 170 -16.81 9.70 11.46
CA THR A 170 -16.53 11.10 11.83
C THR A 170 -15.50 11.74 10.88
N VAL A 171 -14.42 11.04 10.56
CA VAL A 171 -13.40 11.52 9.61
C VAL A 171 -13.98 11.72 8.21
N VAL A 172 -14.79 10.76 7.72
CA VAL A 172 -15.42 10.86 6.40
C VAL A 172 -16.40 12.03 6.32
N ARG A 173 -17.14 12.32 7.39
CA ARG A 173 -18.04 13.49 7.45
C ARG A 173 -17.28 14.82 7.51
N ALA A 174 -16.14 14.86 8.20
CA ALA A 174 -15.36 16.08 8.40
C ALA A 174 -14.46 16.43 7.20
N HIS A 175 -13.97 15.41 6.47
CA HIS A 175 -13.04 15.58 5.37
C HIS A 175 -13.61 14.92 4.10
N ASP A 176 -13.45 13.61 3.96
CA ASP A 176 -13.96 12.79 2.85
C ASP A 176 -13.55 11.32 3.02
N LEU A 177 -14.02 10.46 2.10
CA LEU A 177 -13.62 9.06 2.02
C LEU A 177 -12.16 8.88 1.55
N GLU A 178 -11.63 9.81 0.75
CA GLU A 178 -10.24 9.76 0.28
C GLU A 178 -9.25 9.83 1.45
N THR A 179 -9.53 10.69 2.42
CA THR A 179 -8.75 10.85 3.65
C THR A 179 -8.75 9.54 4.44
N LEU A 180 -9.91 8.88 4.58
CA LEU A 180 -9.97 7.57 5.24
C LEU A 180 -9.16 6.52 4.47
N CYS A 181 -9.33 6.41 3.16
CA CYS A 181 -8.56 5.48 2.32
C CYS A 181 -7.05 5.70 2.47
N ARG A 182 -6.59 6.95 2.54
CA ARG A 182 -5.18 7.30 2.76
C ARG A 182 -4.70 6.89 4.15
N VAL A 183 -5.53 7.05 5.19
CA VAL A 183 -5.22 6.59 6.56
C VAL A 183 -5.09 5.06 6.59
N LEU A 184 -6.00 4.34 5.93
CA LEU A 184 -5.97 2.87 5.86
C LEU A 184 -4.67 2.38 5.21
N PHE A 185 -4.25 2.99 4.09
CA PHE A 185 -2.97 2.66 3.44
C PHE A 185 -1.72 2.94 4.29
N ASN A 186 -1.81 3.86 5.25
CA ASN A 186 -0.71 4.17 6.17
C ASN A 186 -0.76 3.34 7.47
N SER A 187 -1.82 2.55 7.68
CA SER A 187 -2.01 1.79 8.91
C SER A 187 -1.01 0.65 9.05
N ASN A 188 -0.67 0.30 10.29
CA ASN A 188 0.17 -0.87 10.56
C ASN A 188 -0.49 -2.16 10.07
N GLU A 189 -1.81 -2.28 10.16
CA GLU A 189 -2.51 -3.49 9.74
C GLU A 189 -2.40 -3.73 8.23
N PHE A 190 -2.45 -2.67 7.43
CA PHE A 190 -2.22 -2.75 5.98
C PHE A 190 -0.78 -3.15 5.62
N LEU A 191 0.18 -2.79 6.48
CA LEU A 191 1.61 -2.86 6.19
C LEU A 191 2.29 -4.12 6.74
N PHE A 192 1.59 -4.96 7.50
CA PHE A 192 2.13 -6.12 8.18
C PHE A 192 1.34 -7.39 7.86
N LEU A 193 2.05 -8.50 7.71
CA LEU A 193 1.47 -9.84 7.70
C LEU A 193 1.41 -10.35 9.15
N PRO A 194 0.24 -10.78 9.66
CA PRO A 194 0.06 -11.23 11.04
C PRO A 194 0.82 -12.52 11.39
#